data_AF-A0A8S0SEE0-F1
#
_entry.id   AF-A0A8S0SEE0-F1
#
_cell.length_a   1.000
_cell.length_b   1.000
_cell.length_c   1.000
_cell.angle_alpha   90.00
_cell.angle_beta   90.00
_cell.angle_gamma   90.00
#
_symmetry.space_group_name_H-M   'P 1'
#
loop_
_entity.id
_entity.type
_entity.pdbx_description
1 polymer ?
#
loop_
_entity_poly.entity_id
_entity_poly.type
_entity_poly.pdbx_seq_one_letter_code
_entity_poly.pdbx_strand_id
1 'polypeptide(L)'
;MGGNEFRFFLSCDINLPVTFRIERLEGKLPPPNPPNSDDVDFTSEERRPELYVECLLYIDGAPFGLPMRTRLESSGPSYCWNELITLNTKYRDLTANSQLAVTVYDVSSCKSDEVVGGATIHLFNMKKQLKTGKHKLRLWTGKEADGSINTTTPGK
;
A
#
# COMPACT_ATOMS: atom_id res chain seq x y z
N MET A 1 38.48 -11.43 -5.84
CA MET A 1 37.27 -11.84 -5.11
C MET A 1 36.98 -10.78 -4.06
N GLY A 2 36.17 -9.76 -4.38
CA GLY A 2 35.74 -8.77 -3.41
C GLY A 2 34.57 -9.35 -2.64
N GLY A 3 34.79 -9.80 -1.40
CA GLY A 3 33.69 -10.21 -0.53
C GLY A 3 32.78 -9.02 -0.28
N ASN A 4 31.47 -9.19 -0.47
CA ASN A 4 30.51 -8.17 -0.07
C ASN A 4 30.62 -7.97 1.45
N GLU A 5 31.22 -6.85 1.86
CA GLU A 5 31.23 -6.43 3.25
C GLU A 5 29.81 -6.00 3.63
N PHE A 6 29.17 -6.76 4.52
CA PHE A 6 27.88 -6.38 5.08
C PHE A 6 28.10 -5.42 6.23
N ARG A 7 27.53 -4.22 6.13
CA ARG A 7 27.50 -3.23 7.21
C ARG A 7 26.09 -3.15 7.79
N PHE A 8 26.00 -3.10 9.10
CA PHE A 8 24.75 -2.95 9.83
C PHE A 8 24.72 -1.58 10.49
N PHE A 9 23.57 -0.93 10.45
CA PHE A 9 23.32 0.37 11.05
C PHE A 9 22.09 0.27 11.93
N LEU A 10 22.09 0.98 13.05
CA LEU A 10 20.87 1.15 13.84
C LEU A 10 19.94 2.12 13.11
N SER A 11 18.63 1.91 13.20
CA SER A 11 17.66 2.81 12.60
C SER A 11 17.83 4.24 13.08
N CYS A 12 18.13 4.44 14.39
CA CYS A 12 18.37 5.74 15.01
C CYS A 12 19.55 6.52 14.41
N ASP A 13 20.52 5.83 13.81
CA ASP A 13 21.69 6.44 13.15
C ASP A 13 21.38 6.90 11.72
N ILE A 14 20.25 6.50 11.14
CA ILE A 14 19.88 6.79 9.76
C ILE A 14 18.93 8.00 9.72
N ASN A 15 19.48 9.16 9.37
CA ASN A 15 18.74 10.43 9.22
C ASN A 15 18.19 10.64 7.78
N LEU A 16 17.70 9.57 7.15
CA LEU A 16 17.12 9.60 5.80
C LEU A 16 15.60 9.35 5.88
N PRO A 17 14.79 9.92 4.97
CA PRO A 17 13.38 9.63 4.91
C PRO A 17 13.14 8.18 4.50
N VAL A 18 12.07 7.58 5.03
CA VAL A 18 11.66 6.22 4.63
C VAL A 18 11.14 6.26 3.20
N THR A 19 11.77 5.48 2.33
CA THR A 19 11.40 5.39 0.92
C THR A 19 11.12 3.95 0.52
N PHE A 20 10.12 3.76 -0.33
CA PHE A 20 9.79 2.47 -0.92
C PHE A 20 9.11 2.68 -2.28
N ARG A 21 8.99 1.61 -3.05
CA ARG A 21 8.41 1.67 -4.40
C ARG A 21 7.14 0.84 -4.48
N ILE A 22 6.06 1.43 -4.96
CA ILE A 22 4.85 0.72 -5.37
C ILE A 22 5.04 0.30 -6.83
N GLU A 23 5.26 -0.99 -7.06
CA GLU A 23 5.62 -1.51 -8.39
C GLU A 23 4.38 -1.76 -9.26
N ARG A 24 3.54 -2.73 -8.89
CA ARG A 24 2.37 -3.13 -9.66
C ARG A 24 1.32 -3.84 -8.81
N LEU A 25 0.09 -3.86 -9.30
CA LEU A 25 -0.99 -4.72 -8.83
C LEU A 25 -1.16 -5.89 -9.79
N GLU A 26 -1.15 -7.10 -9.23
CA GLU A 26 -1.37 -8.36 -9.94
C GLU A 26 -2.69 -8.98 -9.48
N GLY A 27 -3.39 -9.65 -10.40
CA GLY A 27 -4.66 -10.32 -10.12
C GLY A 27 -5.84 -9.73 -10.89
N LYS A 28 -7.02 -10.27 -10.60
CA LYS A 28 -8.28 -9.80 -11.16
C LYS A 28 -8.96 -8.91 -10.13
N LEU A 29 -9.45 -7.76 -10.57
CA LEU A 29 -10.29 -6.92 -9.74
C LEU A 29 -11.65 -7.59 -9.54
N PRO A 30 -12.28 -7.43 -8.37
CA PRO A 30 -13.67 -7.84 -8.20
C PRO A 30 -14.54 -7.09 -9.24
N PRO A 31 -15.60 -7.73 -9.76
CA PRO A 31 -16.53 -7.04 -10.63
C PRO A 31 -17.17 -5.87 -9.85
N PRO A 32 -17.47 -4.75 -10.52
CA PRO A 32 -18.20 -3.65 -9.88
C PRO A 32 -19.52 -4.19 -9.32
N ASN A 33 -19.88 -3.76 -8.11
CA ASN A 33 -21.16 -4.13 -7.51
C ASN A 33 -22.30 -3.80 -8.51
N PRO A 34 -23.28 -4.72 -8.71
CA PRO A 34 -24.37 -4.44 -9.61
C PRO A 34 -25.08 -3.17 -9.14
N PRO A 35 -25.48 -2.27 -10.06
CA PRO A 35 -26.26 -1.11 -9.67
C PRO A 35 -27.51 -1.61 -8.94
N ASN A 36 -27.73 -1.12 -7.72
CA ASN A 36 -29.03 -1.25 -7.07
C ASN A 36 -30.08 -0.80 -8.09
N SER A 37 -30.96 -1.72 -8.46
CA SER A 37 -32.06 -1.51 -9.40
C SER A 37 -32.82 -0.26 -8.97
N ASP A 38 -32.84 0.77 -9.83
CA ASP A 38 -33.99 1.66 -10.08
C ASP A 38 -33.64 2.93 -10.87
N ASP A 39 -32.55 3.00 -11.66
CA ASP A 39 -32.43 4.07 -12.66
C ASP A 39 -31.74 3.63 -13.95
N VAL A 40 -32.34 4.07 -15.05
CA VAL A 40 -32.26 3.55 -16.41
C VAL A 40 -31.11 4.21 -17.19
N ASP A 41 -30.46 3.39 -18.02
CA ASP A 41 -29.78 3.73 -19.29
C ASP A 41 -28.60 4.71 -19.29
N PHE A 42 -27.38 4.18 -19.25
CA PHE A 42 -26.29 4.61 -20.13
C PHE A 42 -25.41 3.39 -20.42
N THR A 43 -25.30 3.03 -21.70
CA THR A 43 -24.19 2.28 -22.34
C THR A 43 -23.32 1.45 -21.41
N SER A 44 -23.36 0.12 -21.58
CA SER A 44 -22.38 -0.82 -21.03
C SER A 44 -20.99 -0.60 -21.65
N GLU A 45 -20.43 0.60 -21.50
CA GLU A 45 -19.00 0.78 -21.61
C GLU A 45 -18.39 0.00 -20.45
N GLU A 46 -17.51 -0.93 -20.77
CA GLU A 46 -16.65 -1.59 -19.79
C GLU A 46 -15.88 -0.49 -19.05
N ARG A 47 -16.42 -0.06 -17.90
CA ARG A 47 -15.80 0.98 -17.08
C ARG A 47 -14.40 0.52 -16.74
N ARG A 48 -13.41 1.26 -17.21
CA ARG A 48 -12.01 0.97 -16.90
C ARG A 48 -11.73 1.47 -15.49
N PRO A 49 -11.31 0.59 -14.56
CA PRO A 49 -10.97 1.02 -13.21
C PRO A 49 -9.79 1.99 -13.26
N GLU A 50 -9.89 3.06 -12.49
CA GLU A 50 -8.85 4.08 -12.35
C GLU A 50 -8.34 4.00 -10.91
N LEU A 51 -7.12 3.49 -10.75
CA LEU A 51 -6.62 3.06 -9.44
C LEU A 51 -5.49 3.93 -8.92
N TYR A 52 -5.52 4.21 -7.62
CA TYR A 52 -4.36 4.71 -6.90
C TYR A 52 -4.12 3.89 -5.63
N VAL A 53 -2.89 3.95 -5.11
CA VAL A 53 -2.52 3.32 -3.85
C VAL A 53 -2.26 4.39 -2.82
N GLU A 54 -2.98 4.36 -1.72
CA GLU A 54 -2.69 5.13 -0.52
C GLU A 54 -1.79 4.33 0.42
N CYS A 55 -0.78 4.96 0.98
CA CYS A 55 0.19 4.39 1.90
C CYS A 55 0.20 5.21 3.19
N LEU A 56 -0.05 4.57 4.33
CA LEU A 56 -0.03 5.21 5.64
C LEU A 56 0.89 4.44 6.59
N LEU A 57 1.77 5.18 7.26
CA LEU A 57 2.64 4.62 8.29
C LEU A 57 1.88 4.54 9.60
N TYR A 58 2.09 3.45 10.33
CA TYR A 58 1.63 3.28 11.70
C TYR A 58 2.82 2.99 12.60
N ILE A 59 2.84 3.60 13.78
CA ILE A 59 3.84 3.38 14.83
C ILE A 59 3.08 2.94 16.08
N ASP A 60 3.41 1.73 16.55
CA ASP A 60 2.82 1.15 17.78
C ASP A 60 1.28 1.15 17.80
N GLY A 61 0.67 0.95 16.62
CA GLY A 61 -0.79 0.87 16.45
C GLY A 61 -1.48 2.19 16.13
N ALA A 62 -0.77 3.32 16.12
CA ALA A 62 -1.33 4.64 15.81
C ALA A 62 -0.87 5.13 14.42
N PRO A 63 -1.76 5.77 13.63
CA PRO A 63 -1.36 6.37 12.37
C PRO A 63 -0.34 7.48 12.63
N PHE A 64 0.72 7.50 11.83
CA PHE A 64 1.82 8.44 11.96
C PHE A 64 2.07 9.16 10.63
N GLY A 65 2.00 10.49 10.68
CA GLY A 65 2.20 11.32 9.50
C GLY A 65 0.98 11.39 8.60
N LEU A 66 1.21 11.81 7.35
CA LEU A 66 0.16 11.98 6.34
C LEU A 66 0.13 10.78 5.40
N PRO A 67 -1.06 10.37 4.92
CA PRO A 67 -1.15 9.39 3.85
C PRO A 67 -0.44 9.89 2.58
N MET A 68 0.35 9.01 1.96
CA MET A 68 1.01 9.26 0.69
C MET A 68 0.32 8.46 -0.40
N ARG A 69 -0.02 9.11 -1.52
CA ARG A 69 -0.75 8.47 -2.63
C ARG A 69 0.13 8.37 -3.87
N THR A 70 -0.01 7.28 -4.61
CA THR A 70 0.53 7.19 -5.97
C THR A 70 -0.27 8.07 -6.92
N ARG A 71 0.25 8.22 -8.13
CA ARG A 71 -0.52 8.67 -9.29
C ARG A 71 -1.66 7.69 -9.59
N LEU A 72 -2.63 8.20 -10.34
CA LEU A 72 -3.71 7.42 -10.88
C LEU A 72 -3.22 6.55 -12.05
N GLU A 73 -3.65 5.30 -12.08
CA GLU A 73 -3.34 4.33 -13.14
C GLU A 73 -4.63 3.76 -13.74
N SER A 74 -4.76 3.85 -15.06
CA SER A 74 -5.93 3.45 -15.83
C SER A 74 -5.58 2.61 -17.07
N SER A 75 -4.31 2.20 -17.22
CA SER A 75 -3.83 1.36 -18.35
C SER A 75 -4.52 0.01 -18.46
N GLY A 76 -5.18 -0.44 -17.39
CA GLY A 76 -5.76 -1.77 -17.26
C GLY A 76 -4.77 -2.80 -16.67
N PRO A 77 -5.26 -4.00 -16.34
CA PRO A 77 -4.47 -5.02 -15.65
C PRO A 77 -3.33 -5.57 -16.54
N SER A 78 -2.09 -5.68 -16.05
CA SER A 78 -1.59 -5.35 -14.70
C SER A 78 -1.28 -3.86 -14.52
N TYR A 79 -1.95 -3.22 -13.54
CA TYR A 79 -1.71 -1.83 -13.16
C TYR A 79 -0.28 -1.65 -12.65
N CYS A 80 0.47 -0.68 -13.19
CA CYS A 80 1.89 -0.54 -12.94
C CYS A 80 2.29 0.91 -12.67
N TRP A 81 2.27 1.32 -11.41
CA TRP A 81 2.73 2.65 -11.01
C TRP A 81 4.25 2.83 -11.13
N ASN A 82 5.04 1.81 -10.75
CA ASN A 82 6.50 1.91 -10.64
C ASN A 82 6.97 3.21 -9.94
N GLU A 83 6.25 3.61 -8.88
CA GLU A 83 6.38 4.92 -8.27
C GLU A 83 7.13 4.86 -6.94
N LEU A 84 8.12 5.73 -6.77
CA LEU A 84 8.88 5.86 -5.54
C LEU A 84 8.14 6.78 -4.57
N ILE A 85 7.66 6.21 -3.47
CA ILE A 85 6.99 6.92 -2.39
C ILE A 85 8.01 7.27 -1.31
N THR A 86 7.98 8.52 -0.86
CA THR A 86 8.79 9.03 0.25
C THR A 86 7.88 9.48 1.37
N LEU A 87 7.96 8.82 2.53
CA LEU A 87 7.20 9.22 3.70
C LEU A 87 7.80 10.49 4.33
N ASN A 88 6.98 11.21 5.08
CA ASN A 88 7.41 12.35 5.88
C ASN A 88 8.21 11.97 7.15
N THR A 89 8.45 10.67 7.35
CA THR A 89 9.09 10.08 8.53
C THR A 89 10.47 9.55 8.17
N LYS A 90 11.44 9.65 9.09
CA LYS A 90 12.80 9.13 8.86
C LYS A 90 12.98 7.75 9.48
N TYR A 91 13.99 7.01 9.01
CA TYR A 91 14.30 5.70 9.57
C TYR A 91 14.57 5.76 11.08
N ARG A 92 15.19 6.83 11.57
CA ARG A 92 15.45 7.03 13.00
C ARG A 92 14.22 7.20 13.89
N ASP A 93 13.08 7.54 13.30
CA ASP A 93 11.83 7.75 14.03
C ASP A 93 11.02 6.43 14.14
N LEU A 94 11.45 5.37 13.45
CA LEU A 94 10.75 4.10 13.43
C LEU A 94 11.01 3.25 14.68
N THR A 95 9.96 2.56 15.13
CA THR A 95 10.03 1.55 16.19
C THR A 95 9.99 0.14 15.59
N ALA A 96 10.31 -0.87 16.40
CA ALA A 96 10.29 -2.26 15.95
C ALA A 96 8.89 -2.73 15.48
N ASN A 97 7.83 -2.06 15.93
CA ASN A 97 6.45 -2.36 15.56
C ASN A 97 5.91 -1.41 14.47
N SER A 98 6.76 -0.63 13.80
CA SER A 98 6.31 0.20 12.70
C SER A 98 5.74 -0.65 11.56
N GLN A 99 4.56 -0.28 11.10
CA GLN A 99 3.80 -0.97 10.06
C GLN A 99 3.49 -0.01 8.92
N LEU A 100 3.53 -0.50 7.70
CA LEU A 100 3.06 0.20 6.52
C LEU A 100 1.73 -0.41 6.08
N ALA A 101 0.67 0.39 6.14
CA ALA A 101 -0.64 0.08 5.60
C ALA A 101 -0.72 0.60 4.17
N VAL A 102 -1.16 -0.23 3.23
CA VAL A 102 -1.38 0.13 1.83
C VAL A 102 -2.81 -0.22 1.43
N THR A 103 -3.55 0.74 0.90
CA THR A 103 -4.94 0.57 0.43
C THR A 103 -5.03 0.97 -1.02
N VAL A 104 -5.63 0.10 -1.84
CA VAL A 104 -5.91 0.39 -3.24
C VAL A 104 -7.34 0.91 -3.36
N TYR A 105 -7.50 2.06 -4.01
CA TYR A 105 -8.78 2.69 -4.28
C TYR A 105 -9.07 2.71 -5.77
N ASP A 106 -10.34 2.49 -6.13
CA ASP A 106 -10.89 2.72 -7.46
C ASP A 106 -11.74 3.99 -7.45
N VAL A 107 -11.32 4.99 -8.23
CA VAL A 107 -12.02 6.27 -8.38
C VAL A 107 -12.78 6.37 -9.69
N SER A 108 -12.86 5.27 -10.44
CA SER A 108 -13.64 5.28 -11.67
C SER A 108 -15.08 5.67 -11.36
N SER A 109 -15.61 5.26 -10.20
CA SER A 109 -16.92 5.55 -9.60
C SER A 109 -17.16 7.04 -9.31
N CYS A 110 -18.24 7.61 -9.84
CA CYS A 110 -18.61 9.01 -9.64
C CYS A 110 -19.18 9.31 -8.23
N LYS A 111 -19.44 8.28 -7.41
CA LYS A 111 -20.14 8.42 -6.11
C LYS A 111 -19.18 8.45 -4.91
N SER A 112 -18.02 7.81 -5.01
CA SER A 112 -16.94 7.81 -4.01
C SER A 112 -15.79 6.90 -4.46
N ASP A 113 -14.61 7.12 -3.90
CA ASP A 113 -13.47 6.20 -3.96
C ASP A 113 -13.87 4.85 -3.34
N GLU A 114 -13.92 3.80 -4.15
CA GLU A 114 -14.24 2.44 -3.70
C GLU A 114 -12.97 1.70 -3.27
N VAL A 115 -13.03 1.04 -2.12
CA VAL A 115 -11.88 0.27 -1.61
C VAL A 115 -11.79 -1.04 -2.39
N VAL A 116 -10.76 -1.17 -3.23
CA VAL A 116 -10.44 -2.43 -3.89
C VAL A 116 -9.91 -3.44 -2.87
N GLY A 117 -9.02 -2.98 -2.00
CA GLY A 117 -8.51 -3.76 -0.89
C GLY A 117 -7.22 -3.23 -0.30
N GLY A 118 -6.95 -3.67 0.92
CA GLY A 118 -5.84 -3.18 1.73
C GLY A 118 -4.95 -4.30 2.24
N ALA A 119 -3.71 -3.97 2.55
CA ALA A 119 -2.76 -4.85 3.20
C ALA A 119 -1.82 -4.08 4.11
N THR A 120 -1.38 -4.71 5.18
CA THR A 120 -0.44 -4.15 6.15
C THR A 120 0.79 -5.03 6.28
N ILE A 121 1.97 -4.41 6.25
CA ILE A 121 3.26 -5.07 6.42
C ILE A 121 4.06 -4.43 7.56
N HIS A 122 4.59 -5.26 8.45
CA HIS A 122 5.58 -4.81 9.43
C HIS A 122 6.89 -4.46 8.73
N LEU A 123 7.45 -3.28 9.01
CA LEU A 123 8.72 -2.84 8.42
C LEU A 123 9.90 -3.64 8.95
N PHE A 124 9.85 -4.10 10.20
CA PHE A 124 10.89 -4.92 10.82
C PHE A 124 10.45 -6.39 10.91
N ASN A 125 11.40 -7.30 10.81
CA ASN A 125 11.18 -8.72 11.09
C ASN A 125 11.30 -9.01 12.61
N MET A 126 11.02 -10.25 13.02
CA MET A 126 11.14 -10.68 14.42
C MET A 126 12.56 -10.54 15.01
N LYS A 127 13.58 -10.45 14.16
CA LYS A 127 14.98 -10.19 14.56
C LYS A 127 15.31 -8.69 14.61
N LYS A 128 14.29 -7.81 14.53
CA LYS A 128 14.41 -6.34 14.51
C LYS A 128 15.25 -5.80 13.35
N GLN A 129 15.27 -6.52 12.23
CA GLN A 129 15.93 -6.06 11.00
C GLN A 129 14.89 -5.48 10.04
N LEU A 130 15.20 -4.33 9.44
CA LEU A 130 14.37 -3.72 8.42
C LEU A 130 14.23 -4.69 7.23
N LYS A 131 12.99 -4.91 6.80
CA LYS A 131 12.70 -5.68 5.58
C LYS A 131 13.15 -4.87 4.37
N THR A 132 13.93 -5.52 3.51
CA THR A 132 14.51 -4.92 2.31
C THR A 132 14.24 -5.81 1.11
N GLY A 133 14.31 -5.21 -0.09
CA GLY A 133 14.03 -5.91 -1.34
C GLY A 133 12.55 -5.88 -1.73
N LYS A 134 12.16 -6.81 -2.59
CA LYS A 134 10.79 -6.88 -3.13
C LYS A 134 9.88 -7.70 -2.22
N HIS A 135 8.71 -7.16 -1.92
CA HIS A 135 7.66 -7.84 -1.16
C HIS A 135 6.38 -7.89 -1.99
N LYS A 136 5.76 -9.07 -2.06
CA LYS A 136 4.40 -9.23 -2.59
C LYS A 136 3.45 -9.25 -1.42
N LEU A 137 2.44 -8.38 -1.43
CA LEU A 137 1.41 -8.30 -0.40
C LEU A 137 0.10 -8.82 -0.95
N ARG A 138 -0.54 -9.73 -0.23
CA ARG A 138 -1.91 -10.15 -0.55
C ARG A 138 -2.90 -9.10 -0.02
N LEU A 139 -3.69 -8.53 -0.91
CA LEU A 139 -4.74 -7.58 -0.53
C LEU A 139 -5.96 -8.30 0.05
N TRP A 140 -6.57 -7.66 1.03
CA TRP A 140 -7.86 -8.01 1.60
C TRP A 140 -8.95 -7.26 0.83
N THR A 141 -9.68 -7.98 -0.02
CA THR A 141 -10.69 -7.39 -0.91
C THR A 141 -11.76 -6.61 -0.12
N GLY A 142 -12.07 -5.40 -0.57
CA GLY A 142 -13.12 -4.56 0.02
C GLY A 142 -12.82 -4.02 1.41
N LYS A 143 -11.57 -4.14 1.89
CA LYS A 143 -11.19 -3.77 3.25
C LYS A 143 -10.02 -2.81 3.25
N GLU A 144 -10.14 -1.69 3.96
CA GLU A 144 -9.03 -0.75 4.15
C GLU A 144 -7.94 -1.38 5.02
N ALA A 145 -6.68 -1.06 4.70
CA ALA A 145 -5.56 -1.50 5.51
C ALA A 145 -5.58 -0.84 6.88
N ASP A 146 -5.43 -1.65 7.92
CA ASP A 146 -5.34 -1.19 9.29
C ASP A 146 -3.92 -1.45 9.82
N GLY A 147 -3.29 -0.44 10.41
CA GLY A 147 -1.99 -0.59 11.08
C GLY A 147 -2.10 -0.81 12.58
N SER A 148 -3.17 -1.46 13.04
CA SER A 148 -3.32 -1.84 14.44
C SER A 148 -2.24 -2.86 14.85
N ILE A 149 -1.93 -2.97 16.14
CA ILE A 149 -0.89 -3.90 16.64
C ILE A 149 -1.18 -5.33 16.18
N ASN A 150 -2.44 -5.74 16.24
CA ASN A 150 -2.92 -7.01 15.71
C ASN A 150 -3.70 -6.76 14.42
N THR A 151 -2.98 -6.38 13.36
CA THR A 151 -3.60 -5.98 12.09
C THR A 151 -4.60 -7.03 11.60
N THR A 152 -5.75 -6.55 11.17
CA THR A 152 -6.81 -7.38 10.59
C THR A 152 -6.68 -7.52 9.07
N THR A 153 -5.62 -6.94 8.51
CA THR A 153 -5.27 -6.94 7.08
C THR A 153 -3.80 -7.33 6.82
N PRO A 154 -3.27 -8.42 7.41
CA PRO A 154 -1.88 -8.80 7.21
C PRO A 154 -1.59 -9.15 5.74
N GLY A 155 -0.56 -8.55 5.15
CA GLY A 155 -0.20 -8.71 3.74
C GLY A 155 0.64 -9.96 3.43
N LYS A 156 0.47 -11.06 4.16
CA LYS A 156 1.26 -12.30 3.97
C LYS A 156 0.66 -13.21 2.90
#